data_AF-U6DRH4-F1
#
_entry.id   AF-U6DRH4-F1
#
_cell.length_a   1.000
_cell.length_b   1.000
_cell.length_c   1.000
_cell.angle_alpha   90.00
_cell.angle_beta   90.00
_cell.angle_gamma   90.00
#
_symmetry.space_group_name_H-M   'P 1'
#
loop_
_entity.id
_entity.type
_entity.pdbx_description
1 polymer ?
#
loop_
_entity_poly.entity_id
_entity_poly.type
_entity_poly.pdbx_seq_one_letter_code
_entity_poly.pdbx_strand_id
1 'polypeptide(L)'
;MQLKHLRTLLSPQDGAAKVTCMAWSQNNAKFAVCTVDRVVLLYDEHGERRDKFSTKPADMKYGRKSYMVKGMAFSPDSTKIAIGQTDNIIYVYKI
;
A
#
# COMPACT_ATOMS: atom_id res chain seq x y z
N MET A 1 10.16 -21.54 -18.71
CA MET A 1 9.47 -20.29 -18.31
C MET A 1 10.38 -19.13 -18.70
N GLN A 2 10.00 -18.34 -19.71
CA GLN A 2 10.75 -17.13 -20.07
C GLN A 2 10.11 -15.94 -19.35
N LEU A 3 10.79 -15.41 -18.34
CA LEU A 3 10.35 -14.22 -17.63
C LEU A 3 11.03 -13.01 -18.25
N LYS A 4 10.25 -11.96 -18.54
CA LYS A 4 10.76 -10.67 -19.02
C LYS A 4 10.54 -9.64 -17.93
N HIS A 5 11.61 -8.97 -17.51
CA HIS A 5 11.48 -7.76 -16.70
C HIS A 5 10.87 -6.65 -17.57
N LEU A 6 9.77 -6.05 -17.08
CA LEU A 6 9.07 -4.98 -17.79
C LEU A 6 9.44 -3.61 -17.23
N ARG A 7 9.38 -3.47 -15.89
CA ARG A 7 9.53 -2.17 -15.23
C ARG A 7 9.80 -2.33 -13.75
N THR A 8 10.47 -1.33 -13.18
CA THR A 8 10.58 -1.10 -11.74
C THR A 8 9.60 0.01 -11.35
N LEU A 9 8.60 -0.27 -10.50
CA LEU A 9 7.56 0.70 -10.12
C LEU A 9 8.01 1.70 -9.05
N LEU A 10 8.86 1.26 -8.14
CA LEU A 10 9.45 2.07 -7.09
C LEU A 10 10.95 1.87 -7.16
N SER A 11 11.66 2.93 -7.57
CA SER A 11 13.12 2.91 -7.60
C SER A 11 13.69 2.67 -6.20
N PRO A 12 14.89 2.07 -6.09
CA PRO A 12 15.63 2.04 -4.83
C PRO A 12 15.73 3.44 -4.23
N GLN A 13 15.59 3.52 -2.91
CA GLN A 13 15.68 4.75 -2.15
C GLN A 13 16.80 4.60 -1.12
N ASP A 14 17.39 5.73 -0.73
CA ASP A 14 18.44 5.75 0.28
C ASP A 14 17.86 5.40 1.67
N GLY A 15 18.61 4.59 2.42
CA GLY A 15 18.25 4.19 3.77
C GLY A 15 17.21 3.07 3.84
N ALA A 16 16.55 2.96 5.00
CA ALA A 16 15.60 1.88 5.28
C ALA A 16 14.24 2.14 4.60
N ALA A 17 14.11 1.79 3.32
CA ALA A 17 12.92 2.01 2.49
C ALA A 17 12.15 0.72 2.18
N LYS A 18 11.85 -0.08 3.21
CA LYS A 18 11.19 -1.38 3.05
C LYS A 18 9.75 -1.23 2.52
N VAL A 19 9.37 -2.07 1.57
CA VAL A 19 7.96 -2.34 1.24
C VAL A 19 7.41 -3.35 2.26
N THR A 20 6.30 -3.01 2.90
CA THR A 20 5.71 -3.81 3.97
C THR A 20 4.66 -4.80 3.47
N CYS A 21 3.88 -4.39 2.47
CA CYS A 21 2.88 -5.22 1.81
C CYS A 21 2.47 -4.59 0.48
N MET A 22 1.83 -5.38 -0.37
CA MET A 22 1.31 -4.99 -1.68
C MET A 22 0.05 -5.78 -2.00
N ALA A 23 -0.84 -5.22 -2.83
CA ALA A 23 -2.07 -5.88 -3.24
C ALA A 23 -2.54 -5.36 -4.61
N TRP A 24 -3.05 -6.26 -5.45
CA TRP A 24 -3.79 -5.92 -6.67
C TRP A 24 -5.29 -5.81 -6.37
N SER A 25 -5.96 -4.90 -7.06
CA SER A 25 -7.42 -4.90 -7.13
C SER A 25 -7.91 -6.07 -7.98
N GLN A 26 -9.13 -6.55 -7.69
CA GLN A 26 -9.68 -7.72 -8.38
C GLN A 26 -9.96 -7.45 -9.87
N ASN A 27 -10.18 -6.20 -10.25
CA ASN A 27 -10.31 -5.79 -11.65
C ASN A 27 -8.97 -5.50 -12.36
N ASN A 28 -7.84 -5.71 -11.69
CA ASN A 28 -6.47 -5.43 -12.17
C ASN A 28 -6.18 -3.97 -12.58
N ALA A 29 -7.08 -3.02 -12.28
CA ALA A 29 -6.90 -1.61 -12.64
C ALA A 29 -6.06 -0.83 -11.62
N LYS A 30 -5.84 -1.37 -10.41
CA LYS A 30 -5.12 -0.69 -9.33
C LYS A 30 -4.15 -1.65 -8.65
N PHE A 31 -2.94 -1.18 -8.40
CA PHE A 31 -1.94 -1.87 -7.60
C PHE A 31 -1.50 -0.98 -6.44
N ALA A 32 -1.67 -1.47 -5.22
CA ALA A 32 -1.30 -0.76 -3.99
C ALA A 32 0.01 -1.30 -3.44
N VAL A 33 0.92 -0.40 -3.06
CA VAL A 33 2.20 -0.72 -2.41
C VAL A 33 2.35 0.13 -1.15
N CYS A 34 2.54 -0.50 0.01
CA CYS A 34 2.74 0.22 1.28
C CYS A 34 4.23 0.26 1.66
N THR A 35 4.76 1.46 1.85
CA THR A 35 6.14 1.66 2.32
C THR A 35 6.21 1.66 3.86
N VAL A 36 7.43 1.51 4.40
CA VAL A 36 7.71 1.60 5.84
C VAL A 36 7.40 2.97 6.44
N ASP A 37 7.30 4.01 5.61
CA ASP A 37 6.83 5.34 6.02
C ASP A 37 5.32 5.39 6.25
N ARG A 38 4.62 4.26 6.05
CA ARG A 38 3.16 4.12 6.19
C ARG A 38 2.41 4.95 5.15
N VAL A 39 3.02 5.09 3.97
CA VAL A 39 2.40 5.67 2.77
C VAL A 39 2.00 4.52 1.86
N VAL A 40 0.74 4.52 1.42
CA VAL A 40 0.26 3.62 0.37
C VAL A 40 0.39 4.37 -0.95
N LEU A 41 1.14 3.80 -1.87
CA LEU A 41 1.26 4.24 -3.25
C LEU A 41 0.26 3.47 -4.10
N LEU A 42 -0.47 4.15 -4.96
CA LEU A 42 -1.41 3.54 -5.91
C LEU A 42 -0.88 3.71 -7.32
N TYR A 43 -0.78 2.58 -8.01
CA TYR A 43 -0.40 2.47 -9.41
C TYR A 43 -1.59 1.99 -10.23
N ASP A 44 -1.63 2.35 -11.51
CA ASP A 44 -2.54 1.75 -12.47
C ASP A 44 -2.00 0.43 -13.04
N GLU A 45 -2.76 -0.19 -13.95
CA GLU A 45 -2.39 -1.42 -14.66
C GLU A 45 -1.13 -1.29 -15.52
N HIS A 46 -0.74 -0.07 -15.90
CA HIS A 46 0.46 0.22 -16.69
C HIS A 46 1.68 0.51 -15.81
N GLY A 47 1.50 0.52 -14.48
CA GLY A 47 2.55 0.83 -13.53
C GLY A 47 2.83 2.33 -13.38
N GLU A 48 1.93 3.20 -13.81
CA GLU A 48 2.00 4.63 -13.55
C GLU A 48 1.46 4.95 -12.16
N ARG A 49 2.20 5.75 -11.39
CA ARG A 49 1.75 6.16 -10.05
C ARG A 49 0.63 7.18 -10.18
N ARG A 50 -0.60 6.78 -9.83
CA ARG A 50 -1.79 7.63 -9.92
C ARG A 50 -2.06 8.45 -8.66
N ASP A 51 -1.80 7.88 -7.49
CA ASP A 51 -2.09 8.54 -6.22
C ASP A 51 -1.24 7.99 -5.08
N LYS A 52 -1.32 8.63 -3.91
CA LYS A 52 -0.80 8.12 -2.64
C LYS A 52 -1.57 8.68 -1.46
N PHE A 53 -1.67 7.90 -0.40
CA PHE A 53 -2.23 8.38 0.87
C PHE A 53 -1.44 7.87 2.07
N SER A 54 -1.52 8.61 3.17
CA SER A 54 -0.89 8.25 4.43
C SER A 54 -1.89 7.52 5.32
N THR A 55 -1.45 6.44 5.95
CA THR A 55 -2.25 5.83 7.01
C THR A 55 -2.05 6.58 8.33
N LYS A 56 -2.93 6.33 9.29
CA LYS A 56 -2.93 6.97 10.61
C LYS A 56 -2.98 5.91 11.70
N PRO A 57 -2.51 6.21 12.92
CA PRO A 57 -2.65 5.28 14.06
C PRO A 57 -4.11 5.16 14.49
N ALA A 58 -4.42 4.14 15.27
CA ALA A 58 -5.73 3.94 15.90
C ALA A 58 -6.10 5.10 16.84
N ASP A 59 -5.13 5.60 17.61
CA ASP A 59 -5.29 6.74 18.51
C ASP A 59 -4.32 7.86 18.10
N MET A 60 -4.88 9.04 17.80
CA MET A 60 -4.14 10.20 17.27
C MET A 60 -3.14 10.79 18.26
N LYS A 61 -3.23 10.47 19.56
CA LYS A 61 -2.21 10.89 20.54
C LYS A 61 -0.86 10.24 20.26
N TYR A 62 -0.85 9.08 19.60
CA TYR A 62 0.37 8.41 19.21
C TYR A 62 0.86 8.95 17.85
N GLY A 63 2.17 9.11 17.73
CA GLY A 63 2.77 9.55 16.46
C GLY A 63 2.66 8.49 15.36
N ARG A 64 2.84 8.89 14.11
CA ARG A 64 2.77 8.00 12.94
C ARG A 64 3.71 6.79 13.01
N LYS A 65 4.81 6.88 13.76
CA LYS A 65 5.78 5.78 13.93
C LYS A 65 5.35 4.71 14.95
N SER A 66 4.20 4.86 15.60
CA SER A 66 3.70 3.95 16.65
C SER A 66 3.19 2.60 16.15
N TYR A 67 2.94 2.48 14.84
CA TYR A 67 2.42 1.26 14.23
C TYR A 67 3.15 0.93 12.93
N MET A 68 2.94 -0.31 12.47
CA MET A 68 3.33 -0.79 11.16
C MET A 68 2.10 -1.34 10.43
N VAL A 69 2.06 -1.16 9.11
CA VAL A 69 1.10 -1.86 8.25
C VAL A 69 1.64 -3.27 7.98
N LYS A 70 0.80 -4.29 8.17
CA LYS A 70 1.17 -5.71 7.97
C LYS A 70 0.50 -6.35 6.77
N GLY A 71 -0.64 -5.84 6.34
CA GLY A 71 -1.36 -6.38 5.21
C GLY A 71 -2.33 -5.38 4.60
N MET A 72 -2.62 -5.58 3.32
CA MET A 72 -3.66 -4.84 2.58
C MET A 72 -4.46 -5.81 1.73
N ALA A 73 -5.74 -5.53 1.55
CA ALA A 73 -6.61 -6.28 0.64
C ALA A 73 -7.62 -5.33 -0.02
N PHE A 74 -7.73 -5.39 -1.34
CA PHE A 74 -8.81 -4.72 -2.05
C PHE A 74 -10.13 -5.44 -1.80
N SER A 75 -11.22 -4.67 -1.75
CA SER A 75 -12.57 -5.24 -1.77
C SER A 75 -12.83 -5.97 -3.09
N PRO A 76 -13.75 -6.95 -3.12
CA PRO A 76 -14.12 -7.66 -4.35
C PRO A 76 -14.59 -6.72 -5.47
N ASP A 77 -15.30 -5.64 -5.10
CA ASP A 77 -15.76 -4.61 -6.04
C ASP A 77 -14.66 -3.62 -6.48
N SER A 78 -13.43 -3.76 -5.98
CA SER A 78 -12.27 -2.89 -6.28
C SER A 78 -12.44 -1.40 -5.92
N THR A 79 -13.44 -1.03 -5.10
CA THR A 79 -13.72 0.36 -4.69
C THR A 79 -13.12 0.75 -3.35
N LYS A 80 -12.63 -0.23 -2.58
CA LYS A 80 -12.08 -0.03 -1.25
C LYS A 80 -10.81 -0.86 -1.04
N ILE A 81 -10.01 -0.43 -0.07
CA ILE A 81 -8.87 -1.20 0.44
C ILE A 81 -8.92 -1.26 1.96
N ALA A 82 -8.80 -2.47 2.51
CA ALA A 82 -8.62 -2.71 3.92
C ALA A 82 -7.12 -2.73 4.25
N ILE A 83 -6.73 -2.10 5.35
CA ILE A 83 -5.35 -1.99 5.82
C ILE A 83 -5.28 -2.47 7.26
N GLY A 84 -4.55 -3.56 7.50
CA GLY A 84 -4.31 -4.12 8.82
C GLY A 84 -3.04 -3.56 9.45
N GLN A 85 -3.16 -3.01 10.66
CA GLN A 85 -2.08 -2.37 11.40
C GLN A 85 -1.76 -3.11 12.71
N THR A 86 -0.56 -2.89 13.26
CA THR A 86 -0.10 -3.55 14.51
C THR A 86 -0.71 -2.99 15.79
N ASP A 87 -1.37 -1.84 15.74
CA ASP A 87 -2.07 -1.19 16.84
C ASP A 87 -3.55 -1.65 16.94
N ASN A 88 -3.81 -2.89 16.52
CA ASN A 88 -5.09 -3.60 16.65
C ASN A 88 -6.28 -2.93 15.93
N ILE A 89 -6.03 -2.20 14.84
CA ILE A 89 -7.07 -1.60 14.00
C ILE A 89 -6.97 -2.06 12.55
N ILE A 90 -8.13 -2.07 11.89
CA ILE A 90 -8.26 -2.21 10.44
C ILE A 90 -8.96 -0.97 9.91
N TYR A 91 -8.29 -0.23 9.02
CA TYR A 91 -8.91 0.88 8.29
C TYR A 91 -9.42 0.40 6.94
N VAL A 92 -10.58 0.89 6.52
CA VAL A 92 -11.11 0.69 5.17
C VAL A 92 -11.19 2.04 4.48
N TYR A 93 -10.44 2.20 3.39
CA TYR A 93 -10.39 3.42 2.59
C TYR A 93 -11.19 3.23 1.30
N LYS A 94 -11.89 4.27 0.86
CA LYS A 94 -12.44 4.36 -0.49
C LYS A 94 -11.35 4.86 -1.44
N ILE A 95 -11.27 4.28 -2.63
CA ILE A 95 -10.22 4.50 -3.63
C ILE A 95 -10.75 4.44 -5.05
#